data_AF-A0A924UHC2-F1
#
_entry.id   AF-A0A924UHC2-F1
#
_cell.length_a   1.000
_cell.length_b   1.000
_cell.length_c   1.000
_cell.angle_alpha   90.00
_cell.angle_beta   90.00
_cell.angle_gamma   90.00
#
_symmetry.space_group_name_H-M   'P 1'
#
loop_
_entity.id
_entity.type
_entity.pdbx_description
1 polymer ?
#
loop_
_entity_poly.entity_id
_entity_poly.type
_entity_poly.pdbx_seq_one_letter_code
_entity_poly.pdbx_strand_id
1 'polypeptide(L)'
;MKKNILLLSTLTTCAVFLMSATQCAQPAEEGRRLKKNVQVLQLSATTMMDDSGFKFSEVAKNQFSGVLFETNYFYERSVYPTAEELVVPDEKFFDVKSASVRSAAVHPMVVQMKKWFPETKSGELVFSGDAHCMMKRPQHYISGTINALEAYSGAALKLKLAAGVPLPLEASFKMDKMRMDLSFHAYNPWSRAEVAAKNTEEFKTDYKAGFGIDLGLIHIGPEFYRQVGLAELTLKALKKSVRELAETLFSKGEDWQTRIMVSGDNKVVILGGHELGLKNGDRLKVYNQILTWNGTACDPKAQLTGATVVSDTKDPWIIEIQDAGDLISSARVLNPKEDTSIEVGALVKLHMFTEQVQAEAAAAAAAAQKPAASQKP
;
A
#
# COMPACT_ATOMS: atom_id res chain seq x y z
N MET A 1 -12.05 -16.59 85.43
CA MET A 1 -10.67 -16.04 85.36
C MET A 1 -10.66 -14.92 84.32
N LYS A 2 -10.24 -13.71 84.75
CA LYS A 2 -9.44 -12.65 84.07
C LYS A 2 -9.49 -12.59 82.53
N LYS A 3 -9.52 -11.44 81.84
CA LYS A 3 -9.68 -9.99 82.08
C LYS A 3 -9.60 -9.37 80.66
N ASN A 4 -10.31 -8.26 80.47
CA ASN A 4 -10.32 -7.33 79.32
C ASN A 4 -8.98 -7.09 78.59
N ILE A 5 -9.04 -6.69 77.31
CA ILE A 5 -8.67 -5.33 76.83
C ILE A 5 -8.93 -5.16 75.31
N LEU A 6 -9.50 -3.99 75.00
CA LEU A 6 -9.72 -3.31 73.73
C LEU A 6 -8.40 -2.94 73.01
N LEU A 7 -8.35 -2.88 71.67
CA LEU A 7 -8.13 -1.65 70.85
C LEU A 7 -7.66 -1.92 69.41
N LEU A 8 -8.20 -1.06 68.53
CA LEU A 8 -7.90 -0.81 67.11
C LEU A 8 -6.40 -0.73 66.77
N SER A 9 -6.04 -1.17 65.56
CA SER A 9 -5.39 -0.31 64.55
C SER A 9 -5.38 -0.95 63.16
N THR A 10 -5.73 -0.11 62.19
CA THR A 10 -5.70 -0.27 60.73
C THR A 10 -4.33 -0.66 60.19
N LEU A 11 -4.25 -1.53 59.17
CA LEU A 11 -3.38 -1.31 58.01
C LEU A 11 -3.79 -2.23 56.83
N THR A 12 -4.27 -1.58 55.77
CA THR A 12 -4.09 -1.90 54.35
C THR A 12 -3.19 -3.09 54.02
N THR A 13 -3.75 -4.07 53.31
CA THR A 13 -3.07 -4.61 52.11
C THR A 13 -4.10 -5.19 51.15
N CYS A 14 -4.16 -4.60 49.95
CA CYS A 14 -4.89 -5.11 48.81
C CYS A 14 -4.47 -6.56 48.56
N ALA A 15 -5.37 -7.51 48.86
CA ALA A 15 -5.28 -8.85 48.30
C ALA A 15 -5.63 -8.74 46.82
N VAL A 16 -4.56 -8.47 46.07
CA VAL A 16 -4.34 -8.69 44.64
C VAL A 16 -5.41 -9.59 44.04
N PHE A 17 -6.43 -8.98 43.44
CA PHE A 17 -7.05 -9.57 42.26
C PHE A 17 -5.91 -9.72 41.26
N LEU A 18 -5.33 -10.92 41.20
CA LEU A 18 -4.59 -11.40 40.04
C LEU A 18 -5.62 -11.50 38.91
N MET A 19 -6.03 -10.34 38.39
CA MET A 19 -6.55 -10.26 37.06
C MET A 19 -5.41 -10.77 36.18
N SER A 20 -5.66 -11.93 35.59
CA SER A 20 -5.02 -12.40 34.38
C SER A 20 -5.12 -11.29 33.33
N ALA A 21 -4.20 -10.33 33.40
CA ALA A 21 -3.83 -9.50 32.27
C ALA A 21 -3.17 -10.44 31.26
N THR A 22 -4.00 -11.21 30.57
CA THR A 22 -3.82 -11.34 29.13
C THR A 22 -3.83 -9.91 28.63
N GLN A 23 -2.63 -9.30 28.62
CA GLN A 23 -2.34 -8.20 27.73
C GLN A 23 -2.79 -8.74 26.38
N CYS A 24 -3.99 -8.35 25.96
CA CYS A 24 -4.22 -8.10 24.56
C CYS A 24 -3.07 -7.19 24.20
N ALA A 25 -2.01 -7.77 23.65
CA ALA A 25 -0.99 -7.04 22.95
C ALA A 25 -1.78 -6.32 21.87
N GLN A 26 -2.21 -5.08 22.17
CA GLN A 26 -2.51 -4.15 21.13
C GLN A 26 -1.25 -4.18 20.28
N PRO A 27 -1.35 -4.59 19.00
CA PRO A 27 -0.18 -4.56 18.13
C PRO A 27 0.39 -3.15 18.29
N ALA A 28 1.67 -3.06 18.65
CA ALA A 28 2.35 -1.79 18.83
C ALA A 28 1.92 -0.89 17.67
N GLU A 29 1.39 0.30 17.96
CA GLU A 29 0.90 1.19 16.92
C GLU A 29 1.99 1.31 15.85
N GLU A 30 1.73 0.72 14.67
CA GLU A 30 2.59 0.93 13.52
C GLU A 30 2.55 2.44 13.29
N GLY A 31 3.65 3.13 13.63
CA GLY A 31 3.77 4.57 13.44
C GLY A 31 3.34 4.91 12.01
N ARG A 32 2.57 5.99 11.85
CA ARG A 32 1.92 6.37 10.58
C ARG A 32 2.85 6.18 9.39
N ARG A 33 2.34 5.54 8.32
CA ARG A 33 3.08 5.29 7.08
C ARG A 33 2.25 5.69 5.87
N LEU A 34 2.93 6.13 4.80
CA LEU A 34 2.28 6.34 3.52
C LEU A 34 2.18 5.01 2.76
N LYS A 35 1.03 4.76 2.14
CA LYS A 35 0.83 3.57 1.29
C LYS A 35 1.66 3.71 0.02
N LYS A 36 2.30 2.62 -0.41
CA LYS A 36 2.98 2.57 -1.71
C LYS A 36 1.94 2.40 -2.82
N ASN A 37 2.02 3.24 -3.85
CA ASN A 37 1.19 3.09 -5.03
C ASN A 37 1.67 1.90 -5.87
N VAL A 38 0.82 0.91 -6.11
CA VAL A 38 1.16 -0.33 -6.81
C VAL A 38 0.19 -0.63 -7.94
N GLN A 39 0.63 -1.47 -8.88
CA GLN A 39 -0.27 -2.07 -9.87
C GLN A 39 -0.08 -3.58 -9.85
N VAL A 40 -1.18 -4.31 -9.78
CA VAL A 40 -1.17 -5.77 -9.80
C VAL A 40 -1.15 -6.23 -11.25
N LEU A 41 -0.06 -6.88 -11.66
CA LEU A 41 0.07 -7.42 -13.01
C LEU A 41 -0.71 -8.72 -13.16
N GLN A 42 -0.50 -9.63 -12.20
CA GLN A 42 -1.04 -10.97 -12.27
C GLN A 42 -1.17 -11.56 -10.87
N LEU A 43 -2.23 -12.32 -10.66
CA LEU A 43 -2.33 -13.32 -9.60
C LEU A 43 -2.82 -14.60 -10.27
N SER A 44 -1.95 -15.59 -10.35
CA SER A 44 -2.26 -16.88 -10.98
C SER A 44 -2.13 -18.04 -10.02
N ALA A 45 -2.91 -19.07 -10.23
CA ALA A 45 -2.73 -20.38 -9.66
C ALA A 45 -2.10 -21.31 -10.69
N THR A 46 -1.64 -22.47 -10.24
CA THR A 46 -1.22 -23.54 -11.16
C THR A 46 -2.38 -23.94 -12.09
N THR A 47 -2.07 -24.33 -13.33
CA THR A 47 -3.08 -24.66 -14.35
C THR A 47 -4.12 -25.68 -13.87
N MET A 48 -3.73 -26.66 -13.06
CA MET A 48 -4.68 -27.61 -12.46
C MET A 48 -5.77 -26.92 -11.62
N MET A 49 -5.40 -25.94 -10.81
CA MET A 49 -6.35 -25.23 -9.94
C MET A 49 -7.34 -24.39 -10.76
N ASP A 50 -6.98 -24.02 -11.99
CA ASP A 50 -7.82 -23.23 -12.90
C ASP A 50 -8.61 -24.09 -13.92
N ASP A 51 -8.10 -25.26 -14.30
CA ASP A 51 -8.67 -26.12 -15.35
C ASP A 51 -9.68 -27.15 -14.81
N SER A 52 -9.89 -27.20 -13.49
CA SER A 52 -10.78 -28.17 -12.81
C SER A 52 -12.27 -27.80 -12.82
N GLY A 53 -12.69 -26.85 -13.67
CA GLY A 53 -14.06 -26.30 -13.70
C GLY A 53 -14.31 -25.15 -12.71
N PHE A 54 -13.27 -24.72 -12.00
CA PHE A 54 -13.24 -23.57 -11.10
C PHE A 54 -12.03 -22.72 -11.42
N LYS A 55 -12.23 -21.41 -11.63
CA LYS A 55 -11.13 -20.48 -11.91
C LYS A 55 -10.56 -19.94 -10.61
N PHE A 56 -9.67 -20.69 -9.97
CA PHE A 56 -9.07 -20.31 -8.70
C PHE A 56 -8.35 -18.96 -8.79
N SER A 57 -7.61 -18.70 -9.87
CA SER A 57 -6.94 -17.43 -10.14
C SER A 57 -7.91 -16.24 -10.11
N GLU A 58 -9.11 -16.41 -10.67
CA GLU A 58 -10.12 -15.34 -10.71
C GLU A 58 -10.65 -15.03 -9.31
N VAL A 59 -10.96 -16.07 -8.53
CA VAL A 59 -11.44 -15.90 -7.14
C VAL A 59 -10.36 -15.33 -6.24
N ALA A 60 -9.13 -15.82 -6.35
CA ALA A 60 -7.99 -15.31 -5.61
C ALA A 60 -7.71 -13.84 -5.97
N LYS A 61 -7.80 -13.47 -7.25
CA LYS A 61 -7.65 -12.08 -7.71
C LYS A 61 -8.71 -11.16 -7.11
N ASN A 62 -9.98 -11.60 -7.09
CA ASN A 62 -11.06 -10.83 -6.49
C ASN A 62 -10.84 -10.62 -4.98
N GLN A 63 -10.38 -11.65 -4.26
CA GLN A 63 -10.03 -11.52 -2.84
C GLN A 63 -8.82 -10.61 -2.63
N PHE A 64 -7.82 -10.68 -3.51
CA PHE A 64 -6.59 -9.91 -3.41
C PHE A 64 -6.83 -8.40 -3.50
N SER A 65 -7.70 -7.94 -4.40
CA SER A 65 -8.08 -6.53 -4.44
C SER A 65 -8.64 -6.07 -3.08
N GLY A 66 -9.52 -6.87 -2.46
CA GLY A 66 -10.01 -6.61 -1.10
C GLY A 66 -8.90 -6.54 -0.04
N VAL A 67 -7.91 -7.42 -0.13
CA VAL A 67 -6.73 -7.40 0.76
C VAL A 67 -5.93 -6.10 0.61
N LEU A 68 -5.74 -5.61 -0.62
CA LEU A 68 -5.04 -4.33 -0.85
C LEU A 68 -5.82 -3.15 -0.27
N PHE A 69 -7.16 -3.15 -0.37
CA PHE A 69 -7.99 -2.09 0.22
C PHE A 69 -8.00 -2.11 1.76
N GLU A 70 -8.07 -3.29 2.37
CA GLU A 70 -8.10 -3.44 3.83
C GLU A 70 -6.74 -3.17 4.49
N THR A 71 -5.64 -3.39 3.77
CA THR A 71 -4.29 -3.18 4.31
C THR A 71 -3.81 -1.73 4.12
N ASN A 72 -2.95 -1.28 5.03
CA ASN A 72 -2.40 0.08 5.00
C ASN A 72 -1.00 0.17 4.37
N TYR A 73 -0.60 -0.84 3.59
CA TYR A 73 0.72 -0.89 2.98
C TYR A 73 0.73 -0.43 1.52
N PHE A 74 -0.31 -0.79 0.77
CA PHE A 74 -0.40 -0.58 -0.66
C PHE A 74 -1.70 0.12 -1.02
N TYR A 75 -1.68 0.82 -2.15
CA TYR A 75 -2.86 1.33 -2.80
C TYR A 75 -2.78 0.98 -4.28
N GLU A 76 -3.75 0.22 -4.78
CA GLU A 76 -3.86 -0.07 -6.20
C GLU A 76 -4.59 1.07 -6.90
N ARG A 77 -3.82 1.93 -7.58
CA ARG A 77 -4.40 3.01 -8.37
C ARG A 77 -4.82 2.46 -9.73
N SER A 78 -6.13 2.38 -9.96
CA SER A 78 -6.71 1.93 -11.22
C SER A 78 -6.68 2.98 -12.34
N VAL A 79 -6.49 4.26 -11.99
CA VAL A 79 -6.53 5.37 -12.93
C VAL A 79 -5.40 6.36 -12.67
N TYR A 80 -4.58 6.56 -13.69
CA TYR A 80 -3.61 7.64 -13.73
C TYR A 80 -4.11 8.71 -14.70
N PRO A 81 -4.14 9.98 -14.28
CA PRO A 81 -4.63 11.05 -15.13
C PRO A 81 -3.75 11.16 -16.38
N THR A 82 -4.40 11.38 -17.52
CA THR A 82 -3.72 11.75 -18.75
C THR A 82 -3.55 13.29 -18.84
N ALA A 83 -2.59 13.79 -19.63
CA ALA A 83 -2.35 15.23 -19.78
C ALA A 83 -3.56 15.85 -20.48
N GLU A 84 -4.12 15.11 -21.44
CA GLU A 84 -5.34 15.40 -22.17
C GLU A 84 -6.58 15.48 -21.27
N GLU A 85 -6.66 14.65 -20.21
CA GLU A 85 -7.75 14.69 -19.23
C GLU A 85 -7.60 15.83 -18.20
N LEU A 86 -6.38 16.33 -18.00
CA LEU A 86 -6.09 17.45 -17.11
C LEU A 86 -6.19 18.80 -17.83
N VAL A 87 -6.09 18.81 -19.16
CA VAL A 87 -6.48 19.96 -19.99
C VAL A 87 -7.99 20.05 -19.97
N VAL A 88 -8.53 20.92 -19.13
CA VAL A 88 -9.96 21.18 -19.03
C VAL A 88 -10.42 21.93 -20.28
N PRO A 89 -11.23 21.39 -21.20
CA PRO A 89 -11.96 22.24 -22.15
C PRO A 89 -13.07 22.98 -21.40
N ASP A 90 -13.13 24.31 -21.53
CA ASP A 90 -14.06 25.18 -20.78
C ASP A 90 -15.55 24.87 -21.02
N GLU A 91 -15.91 24.04 -22.01
CA GLU A 91 -17.31 23.87 -22.43
C GLU A 91 -17.82 22.41 -22.58
N LYS A 92 -17.04 21.36 -22.31
CA LYS A 92 -17.45 19.97 -22.65
C LYS A 92 -17.64 18.97 -21.49
N PHE A 93 -17.75 19.44 -20.25
CA PHE A 93 -18.06 18.55 -19.12
C PHE A 93 -19.56 18.25 -18.91
N PHE A 94 -20.46 18.81 -19.74
CA PHE A 94 -21.91 18.65 -19.56
C PHE A 94 -22.62 17.72 -20.55
N ASP A 95 -21.94 17.14 -21.56
CA ASP A 95 -22.60 16.17 -22.45
C ASP A 95 -22.30 14.72 -22.04
N VAL A 96 -22.99 14.31 -20.97
CA VAL A 96 -22.92 12.99 -20.31
C VAL A 96 -23.63 11.93 -21.15
N LYS A 97 -23.17 11.68 -22.38
CA LYS A 97 -23.71 10.57 -23.22
C LYS A 97 -22.68 9.53 -23.65
N SER A 98 -21.40 9.72 -23.37
CA SER A 98 -20.37 8.69 -23.60
C SER A 98 -19.26 8.72 -22.54
N ALA A 99 -19.64 8.74 -21.26
CA ALA A 99 -18.70 8.60 -20.17
C ALA A 99 -18.16 7.16 -20.14
N SER A 100 -16.99 6.95 -20.73
CA SER A 100 -16.18 5.76 -20.41
C SER A 100 -15.89 5.76 -18.90
N VAL A 101 -15.78 4.59 -18.28
CA VAL A 101 -15.49 4.40 -16.84
C VAL A 101 -14.28 5.24 -16.37
N ARG A 102 -13.37 5.62 -17.28
CA ARG A 102 -12.25 6.53 -17.01
C ARG A 102 -12.68 7.97 -16.68
N SER A 103 -13.69 8.53 -17.36
CA SER A 103 -14.05 9.94 -17.11
C SER A 103 -14.65 10.15 -15.73
N ALA A 104 -15.36 9.15 -15.18
CA ALA A 104 -15.93 9.22 -13.83
C ALA A 104 -14.86 9.19 -12.73
N ALA A 105 -13.77 8.43 -12.93
CA ALA A 105 -12.68 8.33 -11.97
C ALA A 105 -11.73 9.54 -11.99
N VAL A 106 -11.60 10.19 -13.15
CA VAL A 106 -10.76 11.41 -13.30
C VAL A 106 -11.53 12.68 -12.93
N HIS A 107 -12.86 12.67 -12.98
CA HIS A 107 -13.70 13.82 -12.67
C HIS A 107 -13.43 14.47 -11.30
N PRO A 108 -13.26 13.72 -10.18
CA PRO A 108 -12.95 14.32 -8.88
C PRO A 108 -11.64 15.11 -8.88
N MET A 109 -10.61 14.60 -9.57
CA MET A 109 -9.32 15.28 -9.71
C MET A 109 -9.45 16.60 -10.48
N VAL A 110 -10.21 16.58 -11.58
CA VAL A 110 -10.46 17.78 -12.40
C VAL A 110 -11.24 18.84 -11.62
N VAL A 111 -12.28 18.43 -10.89
CA VAL A 111 -13.07 19.32 -10.02
C VAL A 111 -12.18 19.95 -8.95
N GLN A 112 -11.33 19.15 -8.30
CA GLN A 112 -10.43 19.61 -7.28
C GLN A 112 -9.34 20.57 -7.84
N MET A 113 -8.82 20.28 -9.03
CA MET A 113 -7.87 21.16 -9.72
C MET A 113 -8.50 22.54 -10.00
N LYS A 114 -9.74 22.59 -10.53
CA LYS A 114 -10.47 23.84 -10.75
C LYS A 114 -10.68 24.63 -9.46
N LYS A 115 -10.95 23.96 -8.35
CA LYS A 115 -11.10 24.63 -7.04
C LYS A 115 -9.79 25.32 -6.62
N TRP A 116 -8.65 24.69 -6.87
CA TRP A 116 -7.35 25.23 -6.47
C TRP A 116 -6.79 26.29 -7.44
N PHE A 117 -7.23 26.25 -8.68
CA PHE A 117 -6.77 27.10 -9.78
C PHE A 117 -7.99 27.59 -10.60
N PRO A 118 -8.84 28.46 -10.03
CA PRO A 118 -10.09 28.86 -10.66
C PRO A 118 -9.91 29.75 -11.89
N GLU A 119 -8.77 30.44 -11.99
CA GLU A 119 -8.46 31.38 -13.09
C GLU A 119 -7.62 30.77 -14.21
N THR A 120 -7.14 29.53 -14.05
CA THR A 120 -6.33 28.86 -15.07
C THR A 120 -7.18 28.54 -16.29
N LYS A 121 -6.79 29.09 -17.44
CA LYS A 121 -7.51 28.88 -18.70
C LYS A 121 -7.26 27.48 -19.23
N SER A 122 -8.24 26.93 -19.95
CA SER A 122 -8.08 25.72 -20.77
C SER A 122 -6.79 25.79 -21.61
N GLY A 123 -5.81 24.93 -21.31
CA GLY A 123 -4.54 24.84 -22.06
C GLY A 123 -3.31 25.50 -21.42
N GLU A 124 -3.43 26.19 -20.28
CA GLU A 124 -2.27 26.74 -19.54
C GLU A 124 -1.50 25.67 -18.73
N LEU A 125 -2.11 24.50 -18.51
CA LEU A 125 -1.44 23.34 -17.91
C LEU A 125 -0.69 22.56 -18.99
N VAL A 126 0.54 22.98 -19.29
CA VAL A 126 1.41 22.28 -20.24
C VAL A 126 2.20 21.20 -19.50
N PHE A 127 1.84 19.94 -19.73
CA PHE A 127 2.67 18.81 -19.34
C PHE A 127 3.70 18.55 -20.43
N SER A 128 4.98 18.47 -20.08
CA SER A 128 5.98 17.94 -21.01
C SER A 128 5.66 16.46 -21.27
N GLY A 129 5.81 16.00 -22.52
CA GLY A 129 5.54 14.61 -22.90
C GLY A 129 6.33 13.60 -22.06
N ASP A 130 7.54 13.97 -21.63
CA ASP A 130 8.41 13.14 -20.80
C ASP A 130 7.93 13.03 -19.34
N ALA A 131 7.34 14.10 -18.78
CA ALA A 131 6.76 14.04 -17.43
C ALA A 131 5.48 13.20 -17.40
N HIS A 132 4.81 13.04 -18.54
CA HIS A 132 3.54 12.33 -18.64
C HIS A 132 3.62 10.87 -18.20
N CYS A 133 4.56 10.11 -18.76
CA CYS A 133 4.67 8.70 -18.39
C CYS A 133 5.17 8.50 -16.97
N MET A 134 5.93 9.46 -16.43
CA MET A 134 6.39 9.45 -15.03
C MET A 134 5.23 9.49 -14.05
N MET A 135 4.15 10.20 -14.40
CA MET A 135 2.93 10.26 -13.59
C MET A 135 2.04 9.02 -13.73
N LYS A 136 2.20 8.24 -14.81
CA LYS A 136 1.35 7.06 -15.10
C LYS A 136 1.84 5.75 -14.54
N ARG A 137 3.09 5.68 -14.07
CA ARG A 137 3.65 4.44 -13.53
C ARG A 137 3.47 4.37 -12.01
N PRO A 138 3.13 3.19 -11.45
CA PRO A 138 3.11 2.98 -10.01
C PRO A 138 4.52 3.11 -9.41
N GLN A 139 4.66 2.99 -8.09
CA GLN A 139 5.98 2.79 -7.47
C GLN A 139 6.50 1.38 -7.70
N HIS A 140 5.60 0.37 -7.69
CA HIS A 140 5.95 -1.03 -7.93
C HIS A 140 4.87 -1.76 -8.72
N TYR A 141 5.30 -2.73 -9.54
CA TYR A 141 4.43 -3.77 -10.06
C TYR A 141 4.43 -4.96 -9.11
N ILE A 142 3.27 -5.54 -8.84
CA ILE A 142 3.14 -6.75 -8.02
C ILE A 142 2.68 -7.92 -8.90
N SER A 143 3.34 -9.06 -8.78
CA SER A 143 2.90 -10.34 -9.34
C SER A 143 2.82 -11.38 -8.24
N GLY A 144 1.78 -12.20 -8.25
CA GLY A 144 1.58 -13.28 -7.30
C GLY A 144 1.32 -14.62 -7.99
N THR A 145 1.81 -15.70 -7.40
CA THR A 145 1.51 -17.07 -7.83
C THR A 145 1.14 -17.94 -6.63
N ILE A 146 0.07 -18.72 -6.77
CA ILE A 146 -0.29 -19.78 -5.83
C ILE A 146 0.40 -21.05 -6.32
N ASN A 147 1.49 -21.41 -5.65
CA ASN A 147 2.42 -22.45 -6.09
C ASN A 147 1.90 -23.86 -5.78
N ALA A 148 1.24 -24.01 -4.63
CA ALA A 148 0.73 -25.30 -4.21
C ALA A 148 -0.44 -25.16 -3.23
N LEU A 149 -1.32 -26.15 -3.28
CA LEU A 149 -2.31 -26.43 -2.27
C LEU A 149 -2.17 -27.90 -1.86
N GLU A 150 -1.91 -28.12 -0.58
CA GLU A 150 -1.61 -29.45 -0.05
C GLU A 150 -2.55 -29.77 1.10
N ALA A 151 -3.19 -30.92 1.04
CA ALA A 151 -4.03 -31.45 2.10
C ALA A 151 -3.29 -32.59 2.82
N TYR A 152 -3.40 -32.64 4.14
CA TYR A 152 -2.74 -33.60 5.01
C TYR A 152 -3.79 -34.39 5.81
N SER A 153 -3.58 -35.70 5.93
CA SER A 153 -4.33 -36.61 6.80
C SER A 153 -3.36 -37.33 7.73
N GLY A 154 -3.51 -37.09 9.03
CA GLY A 154 -2.61 -37.58 10.08
C GLY A 154 -1.14 -37.20 9.87
N ALA A 155 -0.24 -38.05 10.37
CA ALA A 155 1.20 -37.86 10.28
C ALA A 155 1.84 -38.37 8.97
N ALA A 156 1.07 -39.04 8.09
CA ALA A 156 1.65 -39.85 7.02
C ALA A 156 1.11 -39.58 5.61
N LEU A 157 -0.13 -39.09 5.43
CA LEU A 157 -0.69 -38.90 4.09
C LEU A 157 -0.67 -37.42 3.69
N LYS A 158 0.06 -37.12 2.62
CA LYS A 158 0.12 -35.81 1.98
C LYS A 158 -0.47 -35.91 0.58
N LEU A 159 -1.60 -35.27 0.36
CA LEU A 159 -2.17 -35.07 -0.97
C LEU A 159 -1.74 -33.70 -1.49
N LYS A 160 -0.84 -33.70 -2.46
CA LYS A 160 -0.64 -32.51 -3.29
C LYS A 160 -1.77 -32.51 -4.31
N LEU A 161 -2.60 -31.48 -4.29
CA LEU A 161 -3.59 -31.29 -5.34
C LEU A 161 -2.80 -30.90 -6.60
N ALA A 162 -2.40 -31.93 -7.37
CA ALA A 162 -1.73 -31.86 -8.66
C ALA A 162 -2.56 -32.68 -9.69
N ALA A 163 -2.61 -32.22 -10.94
CA ALA A 163 -3.44 -32.84 -11.97
C ALA A 163 -3.08 -34.32 -12.15
N GLY A 164 -4.08 -35.19 -12.19
CA GLY A 164 -3.92 -36.56 -12.68
C GLY A 164 -3.28 -37.56 -11.71
N VAL A 165 -3.42 -37.40 -10.40
CA VAL A 165 -3.09 -38.48 -9.46
C VAL A 165 -4.30 -39.43 -9.36
N PRO A 166 -4.26 -40.65 -9.93
CA PRO A 166 -5.32 -41.62 -9.70
C PRO A 166 -5.26 -42.06 -8.24
N LEU A 167 -6.25 -41.62 -7.47
CA LEU A 167 -6.45 -42.09 -6.11
C LEU A 167 -7.39 -43.31 -6.18
N PRO A 168 -7.12 -44.37 -5.41
CA PRO A 168 -7.98 -45.54 -5.42
C PRO A 168 -9.40 -45.13 -4.99
N LEU A 169 -10.39 -45.55 -5.80
CA LEU A 169 -11.83 -45.22 -5.73
C LEU A 169 -12.52 -45.57 -4.39
N GLU A 170 -11.81 -46.15 -3.42
CA GLU A 170 -12.34 -46.58 -2.13
C GLU A 170 -11.59 -45.96 -0.93
N ALA A 171 -10.66 -45.03 -1.17
CA ALA A 171 -9.93 -44.38 -0.09
C ALA A 171 -10.72 -43.19 0.49
N SER A 172 -11.17 -43.31 1.74
CA SER A 172 -11.69 -42.16 2.49
C SER A 172 -10.53 -41.29 2.98
N PHE A 173 -10.41 -40.06 2.47
CA PHE A 173 -9.43 -39.10 2.98
C PHE A 173 -10.05 -38.19 4.04
N LYS A 174 -9.59 -38.31 5.29
CA LYS A 174 -9.95 -37.38 6.37
C LYS A 174 -8.92 -36.26 6.42
N MET A 175 -9.32 -35.05 6.05
CA MET A 175 -8.43 -33.90 6.05
C MET A 175 -8.26 -33.31 7.45
N ASP A 176 -7.02 -33.29 7.96
CA ASP A 176 -6.67 -32.72 9.27
C ASP A 176 -5.99 -31.35 9.15
N LYS A 177 -5.28 -31.11 8.04
CA LYS A 177 -4.53 -29.87 7.82
C LYS A 177 -4.48 -29.55 6.33
N MET A 178 -4.57 -28.28 5.97
CA MET A 178 -4.23 -27.78 4.63
C MET A 178 -3.09 -26.78 4.71
N ARG A 179 -2.25 -26.78 3.68
CA ARG A 179 -1.20 -25.79 3.45
C ARG A 179 -1.41 -25.13 2.10
N MET A 180 -1.29 -23.81 2.07
CA MET A 180 -1.20 -23.05 0.82
C MET A 180 0.15 -22.35 0.76
N ASP A 181 0.81 -22.49 -0.39
CA ASP A 181 2.10 -21.87 -0.67
C ASP A 181 1.91 -20.80 -1.75
N LEU A 182 2.27 -19.55 -1.44
CA LEU A 182 2.21 -18.42 -2.37
C LEU A 182 3.59 -17.82 -2.55
N SER A 183 3.85 -17.30 -3.75
CA SER A 183 4.99 -16.43 -4.03
C SER A 183 4.49 -15.08 -4.53
N PHE A 184 5.04 -14.01 -3.98
CA PHE A 184 4.79 -12.65 -4.41
C PHE A 184 6.10 -11.96 -4.76
N HIS A 185 6.08 -11.24 -5.87
CA HIS A 185 7.21 -10.53 -6.43
C HIS A 185 6.82 -9.08 -6.67
N ALA A 186 7.69 -8.16 -6.29
CA ALA A 186 7.57 -6.74 -6.59
C ALA A 186 8.68 -6.34 -7.56
N TYR A 187 8.31 -5.64 -8.63
CA TYR A 187 9.23 -5.19 -9.67
C TYR A 187 9.29 -3.68 -9.74
N ASN A 188 10.47 -3.16 -10.04
CA ASN A 188 10.66 -1.77 -10.37
C ASN A 188 9.98 -1.48 -11.72
N PRO A 189 9.09 -0.47 -11.81
CA PRO A 189 8.30 -0.19 -13.00
C PRO A 189 9.13 0.40 -14.16
N TRP A 190 10.36 0.80 -13.89
CA TRP A 190 11.27 1.41 -14.85
C TRP A 190 12.25 0.39 -15.43
N SER A 191 12.97 -0.33 -14.56
CA SER A 191 13.97 -1.33 -14.98
C SER A 191 13.38 -2.73 -15.17
N ARG A 192 12.17 -2.98 -14.67
CA ARG A 192 11.55 -4.33 -14.53
C ARG A 192 12.36 -5.30 -13.66
N ALA A 193 13.40 -4.81 -12.98
CA ALA A 193 14.16 -5.62 -12.04
C ALA A 193 13.29 -5.97 -10.83
N GLU A 194 13.44 -7.19 -10.32
CA GLU A 194 12.82 -7.60 -9.08
C GLU A 194 13.46 -6.85 -7.91
N VAL A 195 12.65 -6.15 -7.11
CA VAL A 195 13.10 -5.39 -5.94
C VAL A 195 12.76 -6.10 -4.63
N ALA A 196 11.73 -6.93 -4.61
CA ALA A 196 11.40 -7.78 -3.48
C ALA A 196 10.69 -9.06 -3.94
N ALA A 197 10.93 -10.15 -3.23
CA ALA A 197 10.20 -11.40 -3.40
C ALA A 197 9.97 -12.07 -2.05
N LYS A 198 8.81 -12.69 -1.89
CA LYS A 198 8.44 -13.43 -0.68
C LYS A 198 7.68 -14.70 -1.05
N ASN A 199 8.08 -15.79 -0.40
CA ASN A 199 7.36 -17.04 -0.39
C ASN A 199 6.71 -17.18 0.98
N THR A 200 5.40 -17.35 0.98
CA THR A 200 4.59 -17.42 2.19
C THR A 200 3.88 -18.75 2.21
N GLU A 201 4.02 -19.46 3.32
CA GLU A 201 3.23 -20.66 3.61
C GLU A 201 2.19 -20.32 4.66
N GLU A 202 0.95 -20.76 4.47
CA GLU A 202 -0.11 -20.61 5.44
C GLU A 202 -0.87 -21.92 5.64
N PHE A 203 -1.30 -22.14 6.89
CA PHE A 203 -1.92 -23.38 7.31
C PHE A 203 -3.32 -23.16 7.88
N LYS A 204 -4.20 -24.14 7.62
CA LYS A 204 -5.47 -24.31 8.31
C LYS A 204 -5.51 -25.70 8.94
N THR A 205 -5.93 -25.82 10.20
CA THR A 205 -5.92 -27.08 10.98
C THR A 205 -7.23 -27.35 11.72
N ASP A 206 -8.16 -26.40 11.70
CA ASP A 206 -9.43 -26.40 12.44
C ASP A 206 -10.57 -27.00 11.59
N TYR A 207 -10.31 -28.12 10.92
CA TYR A 207 -11.35 -28.83 10.18
C TYR A 207 -12.31 -29.50 11.15
N LYS A 208 -13.61 -29.22 11.02
CA LYS A 208 -14.65 -29.95 11.77
C LYS A 208 -14.46 -31.44 11.49
N ALA A 209 -14.37 -32.23 12.56
CA ALA A 209 -13.99 -33.64 12.51
C ALA A 209 -14.78 -34.40 11.44
N GLY A 210 -14.08 -34.90 10.42
CA GLY A 210 -14.66 -35.85 9.45
C GLY A 210 -15.16 -35.25 8.14
N PHE A 211 -14.51 -34.23 7.58
CA PHE A 211 -14.67 -33.97 6.14
C PHE A 211 -13.97 -35.09 5.37
N GLY A 212 -14.74 -36.12 5.01
CA GLY A 212 -14.33 -37.20 4.12
C GLY A 212 -14.51 -36.77 2.67
N ILE A 213 -13.44 -36.78 1.89
CA ILE A 213 -13.52 -36.62 0.44
C ILE A 213 -13.56 -38.03 -0.15
N ASP A 214 -14.61 -38.35 -0.91
CA ASP A 214 -14.65 -39.55 -1.74
C ASP A 214 -13.73 -39.34 -2.94
N LEU A 215 -12.64 -40.09 -3.01
CA LEU A 215 -11.48 -39.83 -3.87
C LEU A 215 -11.63 -40.34 -5.31
N GLY A 216 -12.87 -40.51 -5.80
CA GLY A 216 -13.10 -40.98 -7.18
C GLY A 216 -12.64 -40.01 -8.28
N LEU A 217 -12.65 -38.69 -8.01
CA LEU A 217 -12.01 -37.62 -8.80
C LEU A 217 -12.18 -36.31 -8.02
N ILE A 218 -11.12 -35.80 -7.37
CA ILE A 218 -11.20 -34.51 -6.67
C ILE A 218 -11.37 -33.39 -7.70
N HIS A 219 -12.59 -32.89 -7.83
CA HIS A 219 -12.85 -31.64 -8.54
C HIS A 219 -12.85 -30.50 -7.52
N ILE A 220 -11.93 -29.54 -7.68
CA ILE A 220 -11.92 -28.32 -6.84
C ILE A 220 -13.04 -27.43 -7.36
N GLY A 221 -14.28 -27.70 -6.97
CA GLY A 221 -15.44 -26.87 -7.35
C GLY A 221 -15.68 -25.70 -6.38
N PRO A 222 -16.60 -24.78 -6.72
CA PRO A 222 -17.02 -23.69 -5.82
C PRO A 222 -17.52 -24.18 -4.45
N GLU A 223 -18.19 -25.34 -4.41
CA GLU A 223 -18.68 -25.95 -3.17
C GLU A 223 -17.54 -26.44 -2.28
N PHE A 224 -16.56 -27.14 -2.86
CA PHE A 224 -15.35 -27.54 -2.16
C PHE A 224 -14.62 -26.31 -1.60
N TYR A 225 -14.42 -25.27 -2.42
CA TYR A 225 -13.76 -24.03 -2.02
C TYR A 225 -14.40 -23.36 -0.78
N ARG A 226 -15.73 -23.43 -0.65
CA ARG A 226 -16.47 -22.88 0.50
C ARG A 226 -16.51 -23.83 1.70
N GLN A 227 -16.84 -25.10 1.48
CA GLN A 227 -17.09 -26.06 2.55
C GLN A 227 -15.81 -26.43 3.31
N VAL A 228 -14.67 -26.53 2.62
CA VAL A 228 -13.38 -26.83 3.26
C VAL A 228 -12.63 -25.59 3.71
N GLY A 229 -13.28 -24.42 3.77
CA GLY A 229 -12.65 -23.19 4.26
C GLY A 229 -11.44 -22.74 3.44
N LEU A 230 -11.34 -23.13 2.16
CA LEU A 230 -10.28 -22.68 1.27
C LEU A 230 -10.36 -21.17 1.04
N ALA A 231 -11.56 -20.60 1.02
CA ALA A 231 -11.75 -19.16 0.96
C ALA A 231 -11.05 -18.42 2.10
N GLU A 232 -11.14 -18.96 3.31
CA GLU A 232 -10.51 -18.38 4.50
C GLU A 232 -9.00 -18.57 4.48
N LEU A 233 -8.53 -19.77 4.15
CA LEU A 233 -7.09 -20.05 4.00
C LEU A 233 -6.46 -19.15 2.94
N THR A 234 -7.10 -19.00 1.78
CA THR A 234 -6.65 -18.13 0.69
C THR A 234 -6.56 -16.68 1.16
N LEU A 235 -7.63 -16.16 1.78
CA LEU A 235 -7.63 -14.79 2.30
C LEU A 235 -6.54 -14.55 3.35
N LYS A 236 -6.37 -15.48 4.29
CA LYS A 236 -5.34 -15.40 5.34
C LYS A 236 -3.94 -15.42 4.73
N ALA A 237 -3.71 -16.30 3.76
CA ALA A 237 -2.43 -16.43 3.08
C ALA A 237 -2.11 -15.20 2.23
N LEU A 238 -3.09 -14.64 1.52
CA LEU A 238 -2.94 -13.38 0.77
C LEU A 238 -2.62 -12.21 1.71
N LYS A 239 -3.36 -12.05 2.83
CA LYS A 239 -3.09 -11.00 3.83
C LYS A 239 -1.67 -11.08 4.38
N LYS A 240 -1.22 -12.29 4.72
CA LYS A 240 0.14 -12.54 5.21
C LYS A 240 1.19 -12.23 4.14
N SER A 241 1.00 -12.72 2.91
CA SER A 241 1.93 -12.50 1.80
C SER A 241 2.10 -11.01 1.47
N VAL A 242 0.99 -10.26 1.46
CA VAL A 242 1.00 -8.80 1.24
C VAL A 242 1.79 -8.08 2.34
N ARG A 243 1.56 -8.45 3.61
CA ARG A 243 2.30 -7.88 4.74
C ARG A 243 3.80 -8.17 4.63
N GLU A 244 4.18 -9.42 4.41
CA GLU A 244 5.59 -9.82 4.32
C GLU A 244 6.29 -9.16 3.12
N LEU A 245 5.61 -9.03 1.98
CA LEU A 245 6.12 -8.30 0.82
C LEU A 245 6.33 -6.82 1.14
N ALA A 246 5.35 -6.19 1.80
CA ALA A 246 5.42 -4.80 2.21
C ALA A 246 6.60 -4.55 3.17
N GLU A 247 6.72 -5.36 4.23
CA GLU A 247 7.84 -5.30 5.18
C GLU A 247 9.20 -5.43 4.47
N THR A 248 9.28 -6.28 3.44
CA THR A 248 10.50 -6.44 2.63
C THR A 248 10.82 -5.19 1.83
N LEU A 249 9.82 -4.60 1.15
CA LEU A 249 10.02 -3.35 0.41
C LEU A 249 10.45 -2.22 1.33
N PHE A 250 9.79 -2.09 2.47
CA PHE A 250 10.11 -1.04 3.43
C PHE A 250 11.48 -1.20 4.08
N SER A 251 11.90 -2.43 4.39
CA SER A 251 13.22 -2.69 4.99
C SER A 251 14.39 -2.50 4.01
N LYS A 252 14.14 -2.65 2.70
CA LYS A 252 15.14 -2.37 1.65
C LYS A 252 15.37 -0.88 1.37
N GLY A 253 14.71 0.01 2.09
CA GLY A 253 14.84 1.45 1.88
C GLY A 253 14.20 1.93 0.58
N GLU A 254 13.21 1.18 0.05
CA GLU A 254 12.33 1.69 -1.00
C GLU A 254 11.42 2.75 -0.37
N ASP A 255 11.90 3.99 -0.30
CA ASP A 255 11.13 5.11 0.25
C ASP A 255 9.81 5.30 -0.51
N TRP A 256 8.84 5.90 0.16
CA TRP A 256 7.66 6.39 -0.54
C TRP A 256 8.05 7.55 -1.45
N GLN A 257 7.55 7.52 -2.69
CA GLN A 257 7.80 8.56 -3.67
C GLN A 257 6.60 8.87 -4.55
N THR A 258 6.51 10.11 -5.00
CA THR A 258 5.55 10.56 -6.00
C THR A 258 6.15 11.63 -6.93
N ARG A 259 5.32 12.29 -7.73
CA ARG A 259 5.71 13.25 -8.76
C ARG A 259 4.91 14.54 -8.68
N ILE A 260 5.57 15.65 -9.04
CA ILE A 260 4.93 16.94 -9.28
C ILE A 260 4.11 16.85 -10.57
N MET A 261 2.83 17.20 -10.50
CA MET A 261 1.92 17.28 -11.64
C MET A 261 1.83 18.71 -12.18
N VAL A 262 1.70 19.68 -11.28
CA VAL A 262 1.57 21.10 -11.63
C VAL A 262 2.56 21.87 -10.80
N SER A 263 3.25 22.81 -11.44
CA SER A 263 4.19 23.70 -10.80
C SER A 263 3.82 25.15 -11.10
N GLY A 264 3.74 25.97 -10.06
CA GLY A 264 3.62 27.42 -10.12
C GLY A 264 4.49 28.06 -9.05
N ASP A 265 4.56 29.40 -9.04
CA ASP A 265 5.59 30.15 -8.30
C ASP A 265 5.72 29.76 -6.82
N ASN A 266 4.60 29.58 -6.11
CA ASN A 266 4.59 29.24 -4.68
C ASN A 266 3.71 28.04 -4.33
N LYS A 267 3.14 27.38 -5.34
CA LYS A 267 2.15 26.33 -5.19
C LYS A 267 2.41 25.22 -6.20
N VAL A 268 2.37 23.99 -5.73
CA VAL A 268 2.53 22.80 -6.56
C VAL A 268 1.40 21.81 -6.31
N VAL A 269 1.15 20.94 -7.28
CA VAL A 269 0.27 19.79 -7.11
C VAL A 269 1.08 18.52 -7.26
N ILE A 270 0.87 17.58 -6.35
CA ILE A 270 1.47 16.24 -6.42
C ILE A 270 0.42 15.18 -6.73
N LEU A 271 0.90 14.09 -7.33
CA LEU A 271 0.12 12.88 -7.48
C LEU A 271 0.02 12.18 -6.11
N GLY A 272 -1.20 11.95 -5.61
CA GLY A 272 -1.43 11.30 -4.31
C GLY A 272 -2.07 12.22 -3.28
N GLY A 273 -2.90 11.64 -2.43
CA GLY A 273 -3.56 12.32 -1.31
C GLY A 273 -3.95 11.36 -0.18
N HIS A 274 -5.18 11.46 0.30
CA HIS A 274 -5.70 10.70 1.43
C HIS A 274 -5.67 9.18 1.21
N GLU A 275 -5.85 8.71 -0.01
CA GLU A 275 -5.77 7.30 -0.37
C GLU A 275 -4.38 6.69 -0.14
N LEU A 276 -3.33 7.52 -0.23
CA LEU A 276 -1.96 7.14 0.13
C LEU A 276 -1.61 7.45 1.59
N GLY A 277 -2.56 8.00 2.35
CA GLY A 277 -2.37 8.37 3.75
C GLY A 277 -1.73 9.73 3.98
N LEU A 278 -1.68 10.61 2.96
CA LEU A 278 -1.24 12.00 3.13
C LEU A 278 -2.28 12.80 3.95
N LYS A 279 -1.79 13.79 4.70
CA LYS A 279 -2.58 14.72 5.50
C LYS A 279 -2.07 16.14 5.29
N ASN A 280 -2.96 17.11 5.54
CA ASN A 280 -2.59 18.51 5.62
C ASN A 280 -1.51 18.71 6.69
N GLY A 281 -0.50 19.53 6.39
CA GLY A 281 0.65 19.78 7.25
C GLY A 281 1.82 18.80 7.08
N ASP A 282 1.67 17.71 6.32
CA ASP A 282 2.82 16.88 5.96
C ASP A 282 3.82 17.68 5.13
N ARG A 283 5.11 17.46 5.38
CA ARG A 283 6.20 18.09 4.62
C ARG A 283 6.89 17.08 3.73
N LEU A 284 7.17 17.48 2.50
CA LEU A 284 7.78 16.64 1.48
C LEU A 284 9.01 17.36 0.87
N LYS A 285 10.00 16.58 0.45
CA LYS A 285 11.17 17.07 -0.30
C LYS A 285 10.93 16.89 -1.79
N VAL A 286 11.25 17.90 -2.58
CA VAL A 286 11.16 17.88 -4.04
C VAL A 286 12.54 17.99 -4.65
N TYR A 287 12.77 17.19 -5.69
CA TYR A 287 14.04 17.03 -6.37
C TYR A 287 13.81 17.01 -7.89
N ASN A 288 14.37 17.98 -8.62
CA ASN A 288 14.42 17.88 -10.08
C ASN A 288 15.39 16.75 -10.47
N GLN A 289 15.05 15.98 -11.49
CA GLN A 289 15.85 14.84 -11.94
C GLN A 289 16.08 14.89 -13.45
N ILE A 290 17.31 14.69 -13.87
CA ILE A 290 17.63 14.31 -15.25
C ILE A 290 17.48 12.80 -15.35
N LEU A 291 16.62 12.37 -16.28
CA LEU A 291 16.32 10.97 -16.52
C LEU A 291 17.02 10.50 -17.80
N THR A 292 17.72 9.37 -17.72
CA THR A 292 18.40 8.77 -18.86
C THR A 292 17.63 7.54 -19.31
N TRP A 293 17.32 7.48 -20.61
CA TRP A 293 16.53 6.42 -21.20
C TRP A 293 17.33 5.63 -22.24
N ASN A 294 17.06 4.33 -22.33
CA ASN A 294 17.39 3.53 -23.49
C ASN A 294 16.14 3.40 -24.37
N GLY A 295 16.18 3.98 -25.56
CA GLY A 295 15.02 4.20 -26.43
C GLY A 295 14.38 5.57 -26.22
N THR A 296 13.27 5.81 -26.92
CA THR A 296 12.50 7.06 -26.80
C THR A 296 11.84 7.13 -25.43
N ALA A 297 12.03 8.25 -24.71
CA ALA A 297 11.40 8.47 -23.42
C ALA A 297 9.90 8.17 -23.50
N CYS A 298 9.37 7.53 -22.45
CA CYS A 298 7.96 7.15 -22.35
C CYS A 298 7.43 6.10 -23.36
N ASP A 299 8.25 5.54 -24.25
CA ASP A 299 7.85 4.39 -25.07
C ASP A 299 7.64 3.14 -24.18
N PRO A 300 6.60 2.31 -24.41
CA PRO A 300 6.38 1.07 -23.64
C PRO A 300 7.57 0.09 -23.63
N LYS A 301 8.42 0.16 -24.65
CA LYS A 301 9.65 -0.64 -24.80
C LYS A 301 10.89 0.07 -24.24
N ALA A 302 10.83 1.38 -23.98
CA ALA A 302 11.95 2.10 -23.42
C ALA A 302 12.16 1.76 -21.94
N GLN A 303 13.45 1.75 -21.56
CA GLN A 303 13.89 1.45 -20.21
C GLN A 303 14.59 2.68 -19.63
N LEU A 304 14.23 3.05 -18.40
CA LEU A 304 14.99 4.06 -17.67
C LEU A 304 16.31 3.41 -17.20
N THR A 305 17.43 3.95 -17.66
CA THR A 305 18.76 3.43 -17.36
C THR A 305 19.48 4.26 -16.29
N GLY A 306 19.00 5.47 -15.99
CA GLY A 306 19.55 6.31 -14.94
C GLY A 306 18.60 7.43 -14.53
N ALA A 307 18.80 7.91 -13.31
CA ALA A 307 18.16 9.13 -12.80
C ALA A 307 19.17 9.87 -11.93
N THR A 308 19.52 11.09 -12.33
CA THR A 308 20.44 11.95 -11.60
C THR A 308 19.67 13.14 -11.05
N VAL A 309 19.74 13.35 -9.74
CA VAL A 309 19.15 14.54 -9.11
C VAL A 309 19.96 15.76 -9.53
N VAL A 310 19.29 16.78 -10.07
CA VAL A 310 19.93 18.00 -10.60
C VAL A 310 20.26 19.00 -9.50
N SER A 311 19.42 19.06 -8.47
CA SER A 311 19.66 19.85 -7.26
C SER A 311 20.68 19.16 -6.37
N ASP A 312 21.60 19.91 -5.74
CA ASP A 312 22.41 19.35 -4.65
C ASP A 312 21.46 18.70 -3.64
N THR A 313 21.65 17.41 -3.34
CA THR A 313 20.76 16.65 -2.43
C THR A 313 20.71 17.28 -1.04
N LYS A 314 21.66 18.17 -0.75
CA LYS A 314 21.78 18.99 0.45
C LYS A 314 20.76 20.14 0.52
N ASP A 315 20.20 20.59 -0.61
CA ASP A 315 19.25 21.71 -0.65
C ASP A 315 18.02 21.41 -1.52
N PRO A 316 17.13 20.49 -1.10
CA PRO A 316 15.86 20.25 -1.77
C PRO A 316 14.85 21.36 -1.53
N TRP A 317 13.86 21.51 -2.42
CA TRP A 317 12.66 22.26 -2.07
C TRP A 317 11.85 21.48 -1.03
N ILE A 318 11.32 22.20 -0.05
CA ILE A 318 10.40 21.70 0.96
C ILE A 318 9.01 22.24 0.61
N ILE A 319 8.07 21.32 0.44
CA ILE A 319 6.66 21.65 0.23
C ILE A 319 5.84 21.14 1.42
N GLU A 320 4.77 21.85 1.73
CA GLU A 320 3.83 21.51 2.81
C GLU A 320 2.43 21.31 2.23
N ILE A 321 1.82 20.16 2.52
CA ILE A 321 0.47 19.84 2.04
C ILE A 321 -0.53 20.81 2.66
N GLN A 322 -1.20 21.61 1.83
CA GLN A 322 -2.26 22.52 2.27
C GLN A 322 -3.63 21.85 2.21
N ASP A 323 -3.89 21.10 1.13
CA ASP A 323 -5.15 20.41 0.90
C ASP A 323 -4.85 19.04 0.28
N ALA A 324 -4.97 17.99 1.09
CA ALA A 324 -4.89 16.59 0.67
C ALA A 324 -6.24 16.19 0.08
N GLY A 325 -6.29 16.02 -1.23
CA GLY A 325 -7.45 15.44 -1.90
C GLY A 325 -7.47 13.93 -1.84
N ASP A 326 -8.43 13.32 -2.55
CA ASP A 326 -8.54 11.86 -2.59
C ASP A 326 -7.50 11.20 -3.50
N LEU A 327 -7.00 11.91 -4.52
CA LEU A 327 -6.07 11.35 -5.53
C LEU A 327 -4.89 12.28 -5.86
N ILE A 328 -4.99 13.55 -5.49
CA ILE A 328 -3.98 14.60 -5.69
C ILE A 328 -3.97 15.50 -4.46
N SER A 329 -2.83 16.16 -4.23
CA SER A 329 -2.71 17.11 -3.13
C SER A 329 -2.11 18.42 -3.61
N SER A 330 -2.65 19.53 -3.11
CA SER A 330 -2.07 20.87 -3.29
C SER A 330 -1.10 21.15 -2.15
N ALA A 331 0.08 21.65 -2.49
CA ALA A 331 1.12 21.99 -1.54
C ALA A 331 1.68 23.39 -1.78
N ARG A 332 2.11 24.04 -0.70
CA ARG A 332 2.82 25.33 -0.75
C ARG A 332 4.31 25.10 -0.63
N VAL A 333 5.09 25.84 -1.41
CA VAL A 333 6.55 25.84 -1.32
C VAL A 333 6.98 26.67 -0.11
N LEU A 334 7.80 26.10 0.77
CA LEU A 334 8.26 26.76 2.00
C LEU A 334 9.57 27.55 1.80
N ASN A 335 10.41 27.12 0.87
CA ASN A 335 11.70 27.72 0.52
C ASN A 335 11.77 27.97 -0.99
N PRO A 336 11.02 28.96 -1.51
CA PRO A 336 11.12 29.33 -2.92
C PRO A 336 12.55 29.77 -3.24
N LYS A 337 13.02 29.47 -4.45
CA LYS A 337 14.37 29.81 -4.93
C LYS A 337 14.21 30.75 -6.12
N GLU A 338 14.97 31.84 -6.12
CA GLU A 338 14.82 32.88 -7.15
C GLU A 338 15.35 32.41 -8.52
N ASP A 339 16.43 31.64 -8.54
CA ASP A 339 17.12 31.26 -9.78
C ASP A 339 16.70 29.89 -10.34
N THR A 340 15.80 29.17 -9.67
CA THR A 340 15.43 27.80 -10.05
C THR A 340 13.96 27.50 -9.80
N SER A 341 13.32 26.77 -10.70
CA SER A 341 11.93 26.35 -10.59
C SER A 341 11.79 24.84 -10.34
N ILE A 342 10.70 24.45 -9.68
CA ILE A 342 10.30 23.04 -9.57
C ILE A 342 9.76 22.60 -10.93
N GLU A 343 10.32 21.53 -11.49
CA GLU A 343 9.88 20.99 -12.77
C GLU A 343 8.68 20.06 -12.62
N VAL A 344 7.79 20.04 -13.62
CA VAL A 344 6.75 19.01 -13.72
C VAL A 344 7.43 17.65 -13.91
N GLY A 345 7.00 16.64 -13.15
CA GLY A 345 7.65 15.33 -13.09
C GLY A 345 8.80 15.24 -12.08
N ALA A 346 9.14 16.32 -11.36
CA ALA A 346 10.11 16.27 -10.27
C ALA A 346 9.74 15.22 -9.22
N LEU A 347 10.76 14.57 -8.66
CA LEU A 347 10.62 13.53 -7.64
C LEU A 347 10.22 14.16 -6.32
N VAL A 348 9.21 13.60 -5.68
CA VAL A 348 8.74 13.99 -4.35
C VAL A 348 8.93 12.83 -3.39
N LYS A 349 9.53 13.10 -2.22
CA LYS A 349 9.71 12.13 -1.14
C LYS A 349 9.17 12.69 0.18
N LEU A 350 8.74 11.80 1.07
CA LEU A 350 8.33 12.22 2.42
C LEU A 350 9.52 12.84 3.17
N HIS A 351 9.31 14.01 3.77
CA HIS A 351 10.26 14.60 4.70
C HIS A 351 9.88 14.28 6.15
N MET A 352 8.66 14.68 6.52
CA MET A 352 8.14 14.61 7.89
C MET A 352 6.62 14.55 7.85
N PHE A 353 6.05 13.76 8.74
CA PHE A 353 4.61 13.77 8.98
C PHE A 353 4.20 15.01 9.78
N THR A 354 2.97 15.49 9.58
CA THR A 354 2.44 16.65 10.31
C THR A 354 2.57 16.51 11.83
N GLU A 355 2.44 15.30 12.38
CA GLU A 355 2.59 15.03 13.81
C GLU A 355 4.03 15.34 14.29
N GLN A 356 5.04 15.05 13.45
CA GLN A 356 6.45 15.36 13.72
C GLN A 356 6.74 16.86 13.57
N VAL A 357 6.14 17.50 12.56
CA VAL A 357 6.26 18.96 12.34
C VAL A 357 5.75 19.73 13.56
N GLN A 358 4.61 19.33 14.12
CA GLN A 358 4.03 19.98 15.30
C GLN A 358 4.90 19.76 16.54
N ALA A 359 5.44 18.55 16.73
CA ALA A 359 6.34 18.23 17.83
C ALA A 359 7.64 19.06 17.79
N GLU A 360 8.23 19.22 16.60
CA GLU A 360 9.43 20.05 16.41
C GLU A 360 9.15 21.53 16.67
N ALA A 361 8.02 22.05 16.19
CA ALA A 361 7.60 23.43 16.45
C ALA A 361 7.38 23.68 17.95
N ALA A 362 6.76 22.74 18.66
CA ALA A 362 6.55 22.84 20.11
C ALA A 362 7.88 22.80 20.88
N ALA A 363 8.82 21.93 20.47
CA ALA A 363 10.14 21.85 21.07
C ALA A 363 10.95 23.15 20.85
N ALA A 364 10.90 23.72 19.66
CA ALA A 364 11.55 24.99 19.33
C ALA A 364 10.98 26.16 20.15
N ALA A 365 9.65 26.24 20.28
CA ALA A 365 8.98 27.25 21.10
C ALA A 365 9.36 27.14 22.59
N ALA A 366 9.42 25.92 23.13
CA ALA A 366 9.85 25.67 24.51
C ALA A 366 11.33 26.03 24.74
N ALA A 367 12.20 25.81 23.76
CA ALA A 367 13.61 26.20 23.83
C ALA A 367 13.79 27.72 23.83
N ALA A 368 13.00 28.45 23.03
CA ALA A 368 13.02 29.91 22.97
C ALA A 368 12.50 30.58 24.26
N GLN A 369 11.71 29.88 25.07
CA GLN A 369 11.15 30.37 26.33
C GLN A 369 12.03 30.10 27.56
N LYS A 370 13.16 29.41 27.43
CA LYS A 370 14.12 29.30 28.54
C LYS A 370 14.79 30.66 28.76
N PRO A 371 14.56 31.35 29.90
CA PRO A 371 15.25 32.60 30.18
C PRO A 371 16.75 32.34 30.23
N ALA A 372 17.53 33.20 29.56
CA ALA A 372 18.97 33.24 29.70
C ALA A 372 19.29 33.40 31.19
N ALA A 373 19.68 32.30 31.84
CA ALA A 373 20.08 32.32 33.23
C ALA A 373 21.32 33.21 33.33
N SER A 374 21.08 34.43 33.82
CA SER A 374 22.01 35.39 34.40
C SER A 374 23.45 34.88 34.45
N GLN A 375 24.24 35.26 33.44
CA GLN A 375 25.69 35.31 33.58
C GLN A 375 25.97 36.39 34.64
N LYS A 376 26.14 35.95 35.89
CA LYS A 376 26.61 36.81 36.96
C LYS A 376 28.08 37.14 36.68
N PRO A 377 28.49 38.43 36.76
CA PRO A 377 29.84 38.87 36.45
C PRO A 377 30.91 38.27 37.37
#